data_AF-A0A1B8E1E9-F1
#
_entry.id   AF-A0A1B8E1E9-F1
#
_cell.length_a   1.000
_cell.length_b   1.000
_cell.length_c   1.000
_cell.angle_alpha   90.00
_cell.angle_beta   90.00
_cell.angle_gamma   90.00
#
_symmetry.space_group_name_H-M   'P 1'
#
loop_
_entity.id
_entity.type
_entity.pdbx_description
1 polymer ?
#
loop_
_entity_poly.entity_id
_entity_poly.type
_entity_poly.pdbx_seq_one_letter_code
_entity_poly.pdbx_strand_id
1 'polypeptide(L)'
;MYSRDETVNYILRFYQTVIRHPYLNNATLIIPPVIGWNSIEIEGKNEAVLDLLCHLPYLRPENASEEIIIHSETITICYFDNQDRLLFYPLPAHCIYLARAKSYLGTYLILDTNEGTITEFCQTGSHITIPYEDYGALPKAEMESPPYNTYHGIVRQLDKEIREISVDIKLIRHGQLELWQVQDDKSDDDDEKEDELDREQFKAMKRERKHVADVYNTYLRHGWLDHFDKEGCKAELLKLEKRKDADEMQQMAEANPDAALFD
;
A
#
# COMPACT_ATOMS: atom_id res chain seq x y z
N MET A 1 5.28 0.80 -27.05
CA MET A 1 5.76 2.13 -27.50
C MET A 1 5.09 3.14 -26.60
N TYR A 2 5.89 3.99 -25.95
CA TYR A 2 5.42 4.96 -24.97
C TYR A 2 4.51 6.04 -25.58
N SER A 3 3.51 6.46 -24.81
CA SER A 3 2.65 7.61 -25.09
C SER A 3 2.43 8.39 -23.79
N ARG A 4 2.74 9.69 -23.80
CA ARG A 4 2.54 10.57 -22.64
C ARG A 4 1.08 10.62 -22.23
N ASP A 5 0.19 10.91 -23.17
CA ASP A 5 -1.23 11.12 -22.89
C ASP A 5 -1.90 9.84 -22.38
N GLU A 6 -1.53 8.68 -22.92
CA GLU A 6 -2.03 7.40 -22.41
C GLU A 6 -1.55 7.15 -20.98
N THR A 7 -0.24 7.35 -20.71
CA THR A 7 0.36 7.18 -19.37
C THR A 7 -0.30 8.10 -18.34
N VAL A 8 -0.46 9.38 -18.69
CA VAL A 8 -1.13 10.39 -17.86
C VAL A 8 -2.57 9.97 -17.57
N ASN A 9 -3.32 9.52 -18.58
CA ASN A 9 -4.70 9.08 -18.40
C ASN A 9 -4.79 7.79 -17.55
N TYR A 10 -3.86 6.85 -17.67
CA TYR A 10 -3.81 5.67 -16.81
C TYR A 10 -3.57 6.03 -15.34
N ILE A 11 -2.57 6.87 -15.07
CA ILE A 11 -2.25 7.33 -13.71
C ILE A 11 -3.42 8.15 -13.14
N LEU A 12 -4.05 9.01 -13.95
CA LEU A 12 -5.24 9.77 -13.55
C LEU A 12 -6.38 8.84 -13.12
N ARG A 13 -6.71 7.83 -13.92
CA ARG A 13 -7.78 6.86 -13.58
C ARG A 13 -7.44 6.07 -12.33
N PHE A 14 -6.18 5.68 -12.17
CA PHE A 14 -5.70 5.01 -10.97
C PHE A 14 -5.89 5.91 -9.74
N TYR A 15 -5.39 7.14 -9.77
CA TYR A 15 -5.54 8.07 -8.66
C TYR A 15 -6.98 8.47 -8.39
N GLN A 16 -7.83 8.59 -9.41
CA GLN A 16 -9.28 8.75 -9.25
C GLN A 16 -9.90 7.59 -8.49
N THR A 17 -9.39 6.37 -8.69
CA THR A 17 -9.82 5.20 -7.92
C THR A 17 -9.31 5.29 -6.48
N VAL A 18 -8.05 5.67 -6.27
CA VAL A 18 -7.46 5.84 -4.93
C VAL A 18 -8.22 6.87 -4.09
N ILE A 19 -8.53 8.06 -4.63
CA ILE A 19 -9.25 9.11 -3.88
C ILE A 19 -10.71 8.77 -3.55
N ARG A 20 -11.27 7.72 -4.14
CA ARG A 20 -12.58 7.23 -3.70
C ARG A 20 -12.51 6.67 -2.28
N HIS A 21 -11.33 6.31 -1.78
CA HIS A 21 -11.14 5.84 -0.42
C HIS A 21 -11.71 6.87 0.60
N PRO A 22 -12.55 6.44 1.58
CA PRO A 22 -13.22 7.30 2.56
C PRO A 22 -12.32 8.23 3.36
N TYR A 23 -11.07 7.82 3.59
CA TYR A 23 -10.11 8.55 4.41
C TYR A 23 -9.31 9.60 3.63
N LEU A 24 -9.36 9.57 2.29
CA LEU A 24 -8.69 10.57 1.45
C LEU A 24 -9.66 11.67 1.05
N ASN A 25 -9.19 12.91 0.98
CA ASN A 25 -9.99 14.02 0.49
C ASN A 25 -9.96 14.04 -1.05
N ASN A 26 -11.04 14.51 -1.69
CA ASN A 26 -11.03 14.72 -3.14
C ASN A 26 -9.99 15.78 -3.54
N ALA A 27 -9.67 16.72 -2.64
CA ALA A 27 -8.62 17.73 -2.82
C ALA A 27 -7.19 17.14 -2.81
N THR A 28 -7.02 15.88 -2.38
CA THR A 28 -5.73 15.17 -2.39
C THR A 28 -5.23 14.94 -3.83
N LEU A 29 -6.13 14.75 -4.80
CA LEU A 29 -5.75 14.63 -6.20
C LEU A 29 -5.61 16.01 -6.83
N ILE A 30 -4.39 16.36 -7.22
CA ILE A 30 -4.10 17.58 -7.97
C ILE A 30 -3.92 17.26 -9.46
N ILE A 31 -4.64 18.02 -10.29
CA ILE A 31 -4.66 17.85 -11.74
C ILE A 31 -3.81 18.95 -12.39
N PRO A 32 -2.91 18.60 -13.33
CA PRO A 32 -2.13 19.59 -14.05
C PRO A 32 -2.99 20.53 -14.89
N PRO A 33 -2.56 21.80 -15.07
CA PRO A 33 -3.07 22.64 -16.12
C PRO A 33 -2.88 22.01 -17.51
N VAL A 34 -3.62 22.48 -18.51
CA VAL A 34 -3.52 21.98 -19.90
C VAL A 34 -2.11 22.11 -20.48
N ILE A 35 -1.37 23.14 -20.07
CA ILE A 35 0.02 23.40 -20.48
C ILE A 35 1.06 22.68 -19.59
N GLY A 36 0.61 21.90 -18.60
CA GLY A 36 1.45 21.26 -17.61
C GLY A 36 1.88 22.16 -16.44
N TRP A 37 2.69 21.60 -15.55
CA TRP A 37 3.33 22.27 -14.42
C TRP A 37 4.57 23.04 -14.88
N ASN A 38 4.76 24.27 -14.40
CA ASN A 38 5.86 25.14 -14.84
C ASN A 38 7.18 24.98 -14.04
N SER A 39 7.25 24.05 -13.07
CA SER A 39 8.26 24.08 -12.00
C SER A 39 8.99 22.75 -11.77
N ILE A 40 8.84 21.78 -12.68
CA ILE A 40 9.47 20.47 -12.51
C ILE A 40 10.80 20.45 -13.26
N GLU A 41 11.89 20.61 -12.51
CA GLU A 41 13.25 20.49 -13.03
C GLU A 41 13.98 19.37 -12.28
N ILE A 42 14.25 18.27 -12.98
CA ILE A 42 15.00 17.12 -12.45
C ILE A 42 16.27 16.95 -13.26
N GLU A 43 17.42 17.05 -12.60
CA GLU A 43 18.71 16.87 -13.24
C GLU A 43 18.89 15.44 -13.79
N GLY A 44 19.56 15.32 -14.94
CA GLY A 44 19.90 14.03 -15.53
C GLY A 44 18.75 13.31 -16.25
N LYS A 45 17.58 13.94 -16.42
CA LYS A 45 16.44 13.39 -17.17
C LYS A 45 16.32 13.99 -18.57
N ASN A 46 15.79 13.19 -19.49
CA ASN A 46 15.56 13.62 -20.88
C ASN A 46 14.24 14.42 -21.01
N GLU A 47 14.04 15.04 -22.17
CA GLU A 47 12.86 15.85 -22.46
C GLU A 47 11.55 15.05 -22.34
N ALA A 48 11.54 13.76 -22.71
CA ALA A 48 10.35 12.92 -22.65
C ALA A 48 9.87 12.68 -21.20
N VAL A 49 10.80 12.44 -20.27
CA VAL A 49 10.50 12.31 -18.84
C VAL A 49 10.05 13.65 -18.27
N LEU A 50 10.72 14.75 -18.60
CA LEU A 50 10.35 16.07 -18.08
C LEU A 50 8.96 16.48 -18.58
N ASP A 51 8.67 16.29 -19.88
CA ASP A 51 7.35 16.53 -20.47
C ASP A 51 6.27 15.67 -19.80
N LEU A 52 6.55 14.39 -19.51
CA LEU A 52 5.64 13.54 -18.76
C LEU A 52 5.33 14.12 -17.38
N LEU A 53 6.35 14.42 -16.58
CA LEU A 53 6.18 14.85 -15.20
C LEU A 53 5.40 16.15 -15.09
N CYS A 54 5.57 17.07 -16.06
CA CYS A 54 4.78 18.30 -16.17
C CYS A 54 3.30 18.03 -16.40
N HIS A 55 2.92 16.88 -16.96
CA HIS A 55 1.53 16.53 -17.26
C HIS A 55 0.97 15.42 -16.37
N LEU A 56 1.72 14.93 -15.38
CA LEU A 56 1.21 13.95 -14.44
C LEU A 56 0.28 14.60 -13.41
N PRO A 57 -0.86 13.95 -13.09
CA PRO A 57 -1.56 14.22 -11.85
C PRO A 57 -0.73 13.68 -10.68
N TYR A 58 -0.88 14.30 -9.51
CA TYR A 58 -0.23 13.85 -8.29
C TYR A 58 -1.23 13.69 -7.15
N LEU A 59 -0.91 12.82 -6.21
CA LEU A 59 -1.57 12.75 -4.92
C LEU A 59 -0.75 13.55 -3.92
N ARG A 60 -1.34 14.60 -3.36
CA ARG A 60 -0.72 15.48 -2.36
C ARG A 60 -1.44 15.30 -1.02
N PRO A 61 -0.73 14.86 0.03
CA PRO A 61 -1.31 14.76 1.36
C PRO A 61 -1.68 16.15 1.90
N GLU A 62 -2.65 16.22 2.81
CA GLU A 62 -3.03 17.50 3.44
C GLU A 62 -1.91 18.00 4.35
N ASN A 63 -1.24 17.09 5.06
CA ASN A 63 -0.11 17.39 5.92
C ASN A 63 1.20 16.92 5.28
N ALA A 64 2.25 17.75 5.35
CA ALA A 64 3.56 17.42 4.77
C ALA A 64 4.27 16.22 5.44
N SER A 65 3.82 15.81 6.64
CA SER A 65 4.33 14.62 7.34
C SER A 65 3.60 13.33 6.96
N GLU A 66 2.51 13.43 6.21
CA GLU A 66 1.73 12.25 5.79
C GLU A 66 2.27 11.70 4.46
N GLU A 67 2.18 10.39 4.31
CA GLU A 67 2.56 9.68 3.10
C GLU A 67 1.33 8.94 2.58
N ILE A 68 1.08 9.02 1.27
CA ILE A 68 -0.04 8.31 0.65
C ILE A 68 0.47 6.97 0.14
N ILE A 69 0.03 5.92 0.83
CA ILE A 69 0.36 4.54 0.50
C ILE A 69 -0.69 4.01 -0.48
N ILE A 70 -0.25 3.55 -1.65
CA ILE A 70 -1.11 3.04 -2.73
C ILE A 70 -1.07 1.52 -2.88
N HIS A 71 -0.10 0.87 -2.23
CA HIS A 71 0.06 -0.58 -2.16
C HIS A 71 0.95 -0.88 -0.93
N SER A 72 1.01 -2.15 -0.48
CA SER A 72 1.85 -2.58 0.65
C SER A 72 3.24 -1.91 0.64
N GLU A 73 3.44 -1.00 1.60
CA GLU A 73 4.66 -0.19 1.75
C GLU A 73 5.13 0.57 0.50
N THR A 74 4.24 0.92 -0.41
CA THR A 74 4.54 1.69 -1.63
C THR A 74 3.83 3.04 -1.57
N ILE A 75 4.63 4.11 -1.57
CA ILE A 75 4.22 5.51 -1.42
C ILE A 75 4.27 6.21 -2.77
N THR A 76 3.28 7.07 -3.04
CA THR A 76 3.26 7.92 -4.24
C THR A 76 4.34 9.00 -4.19
N ILE A 77 4.95 9.31 -5.33
CA ILE A 77 5.91 10.41 -5.43
C ILE A 77 5.22 11.65 -6.00
N CYS A 78 5.41 12.79 -5.35
CA CYS A 78 4.98 14.09 -5.88
C CYS A 78 6.21 14.91 -6.28
N TYR A 79 6.50 14.97 -7.59
CA TYR A 79 7.63 15.74 -8.11
C TYR A 79 7.42 17.26 -8.09
N PHE A 80 6.19 17.71 -7.86
CA PHE A 80 5.88 19.14 -7.80
C PHE A 80 6.42 19.81 -6.53
N ASP A 81 6.38 19.12 -5.38
CA ASP A 81 6.70 19.72 -4.07
C ASP A 81 8.18 19.57 -3.69
N ASN A 82 9.00 18.93 -4.53
CA ASN A 82 10.45 18.68 -4.33
C ASN A 82 10.85 18.00 -3.00
N GLN A 83 9.90 17.49 -2.22
CA GLN A 83 10.18 16.89 -0.91
C GLN A 83 10.85 15.52 -1.01
N ASP A 84 10.58 14.75 -2.06
CA ASP A 84 11.06 13.37 -2.22
C ASP A 84 12.47 13.25 -2.85
N ARG A 85 13.22 14.34 -3.03
CA ARG A 85 14.48 14.34 -3.82
C ARG A 85 15.64 13.50 -3.24
N LEU A 86 15.54 13.00 -2.02
CA LEU A 86 16.72 12.58 -1.24
C LEU A 86 17.02 11.07 -1.19
N LEU A 87 16.20 10.18 -1.78
CA LEU A 87 16.33 8.73 -1.50
C LEU A 87 16.30 7.81 -2.73
N PHE A 88 16.58 8.33 -3.92
CA PHE A 88 16.51 7.53 -5.15
C PHE A 88 17.88 7.11 -5.66
N TYR A 89 18.00 5.85 -6.07
CA TYR A 89 19.14 5.42 -6.87
C TYR A 89 19.08 6.15 -8.23
N PRO A 90 20.23 6.56 -8.77
CA PRO A 90 20.27 7.23 -10.06
C PRO A 90 19.74 6.27 -11.14
N LEU A 91 18.67 6.68 -11.81
CA LEU A 91 18.12 5.96 -12.96
C LEU A 91 18.61 6.59 -14.27
N PRO A 92 18.69 5.82 -15.37
CA PRO A 92 18.91 6.35 -16.71
C PRO A 92 18.00 7.54 -17.04
N ALA A 93 18.42 8.37 -17.99
CA ALA A 93 17.73 9.62 -18.32
C ALA A 93 16.29 9.44 -18.82
N HIS A 94 15.96 8.26 -19.34
CA HIS A 94 14.64 7.86 -19.85
C HIS A 94 13.78 7.10 -18.83
N CYS A 95 14.28 6.90 -17.60
CA CYS A 95 13.55 6.19 -16.55
C CYS A 95 13.19 7.13 -15.40
N ILE A 96 12.03 6.94 -14.78
CA ILE A 96 11.58 7.74 -13.63
C ILE A 96 10.82 6.88 -12.61
N TYR A 97 10.90 7.22 -11.33
CA TYR A 97 10.09 6.56 -10.31
C TYR A 97 8.67 7.13 -10.33
N LEU A 98 7.64 6.28 -10.35
CA LEU A 98 6.25 6.68 -10.17
C LEU A 98 5.81 6.52 -8.70
N ALA A 99 6.42 5.57 -7.99
CA ALA A 99 6.19 5.31 -6.57
C ALA A 99 7.46 4.76 -5.92
N ARG A 100 7.60 4.94 -4.61
CA ARG A 100 8.76 4.49 -3.83
C ARG A 100 8.38 3.52 -2.72
N ALA A 101 9.31 2.64 -2.38
CA ALA A 101 9.17 1.81 -1.19
C ALA A 101 9.33 2.67 0.08
N LYS A 102 8.47 2.42 1.09
CA LYS A 102 8.56 2.99 2.45
C LYS A 102 9.63 2.28 3.27
N SER A 103 9.69 0.96 3.12
CA SER A 103 10.68 0.10 3.77
C SER A 103 11.17 -0.95 2.76
N TYR A 104 12.00 -1.88 3.22
CA TYR A 104 12.58 -2.93 2.41
C TYR A 104 11.56 -3.98 1.88
N LEU A 105 10.34 -4.01 2.44
CA LEU A 105 9.23 -4.85 1.94
C LEU A 105 8.40 -4.14 0.86
N GLY A 106 8.58 -2.82 0.72
CA GLY A 106 7.87 -2.03 -0.28
C GLY A 106 8.40 -2.23 -1.70
N THR A 107 7.59 -1.77 -2.65
CA THR A 107 7.90 -1.84 -4.08
C THR A 107 8.08 -0.44 -4.66
N TYR A 108 9.16 -0.24 -5.41
CA TYR A 108 9.35 0.91 -6.30
C TYR A 108 8.69 0.61 -7.65
N LEU A 109 8.01 1.61 -8.21
CA LEU A 109 7.47 1.54 -9.57
C LEU A 109 8.34 2.43 -10.45
N ILE A 110 9.01 1.86 -11.45
CA ILE A 110 9.92 2.56 -12.35
C ILE A 110 9.34 2.53 -13.76
N LEU A 111 9.07 3.69 -14.33
CA LEU A 111 8.63 3.82 -15.72
C LEU A 111 9.83 4.07 -16.63
N ASP A 112 9.94 3.25 -17.67
CA ASP A 112 10.81 3.47 -18.83
C ASP A 112 10.01 4.16 -19.95
N THR A 113 10.37 5.40 -20.31
CA THR A 113 9.68 6.17 -21.37
C THR A 113 10.11 5.80 -22.79
N ASN A 114 11.17 5.01 -22.99
CA ASN A 114 11.53 4.51 -24.31
C ASN A 114 10.62 3.33 -24.68
N GLU A 115 10.43 2.41 -23.75
CA GLU A 115 9.64 1.20 -24.00
C GLU A 115 8.15 1.41 -23.69
N GLY A 116 7.85 2.28 -22.71
CA GLY A 116 6.52 2.45 -22.13
C GLY A 116 6.19 1.38 -21.09
N THR A 117 7.21 0.85 -20.41
CA THR A 117 7.10 -0.28 -19.48
C THR A 117 7.24 0.21 -18.05
N ILE A 118 6.39 -0.29 -17.14
CA ILE A 118 6.56 -0.08 -15.70
C ILE A 118 7.18 -1.34 -15.10
N THR A 119 8.34 -1.18 -14.48
CA THR A 119 9.06 -2.22 -13.76
C THR A 119 8.83 -2.08 -12.27
N GLU A 120 8.36 -3.16 -11.65
CA GLU A 120 8.30 -3.30 -10.20
C GLU A 120 9.68 -3.71 -9.69
N PHE A 121 10.21 -2.97 -8.71
CA PHE A 121 11.48 -3.26 -8.07
C PHE A 121 11.30 -3.32 -6.55
N CYS A 122 11.63 -4.46 -5.93
CA CYS A 122 11.56 -4.66 -4.49
C CYS A 122 12.96 -5.07 -3.97
N GLN A 123 13.43 -4.41 -2.91
CA GLN A 123 14.79 -4.65 -2.37
C GLN A 123 14.95 -6.06 -1.79
N THR A 124 13.87 -6.64 -1.25
CA THR A 124 13.92 -8.01 -0.70
C THR A 124 13.87 -9.10 -1.76
N GLY A 125 13.54 -8.76 -3.01
CA GLY A 125 13.27 -9.77 -4.03
C GLY A 125 12.08 -10.67 -3.65
N SER A 126 11.15 -10.22 -2.80
CA SER A 126 9.92 -10.97 -2.47
C SER A 126 9.08 -11.31 -3.71
N HIS A 127 9.28 -10.53 -4.78
CA HIS A 127 8.85 -10.82 -6.14
C HIS A 127 10.09 -11.04 -7.03
N ILE A 128 10.76 -12.18 -6.91
CA ILE A 128 11.72 -12.60 -7.95
C ILE A 128 10.91 -12.82 -9.23
N THR A 129 11.06 -11.92 -10.19
CA THR A 129 10.37 -11.95 -11.50
C THR A 129 10.97 -12.98 -12.45
N ILE A 130 12.07 -13.61 -12.06
CA ILE A 130 12.75 -14.67 -12.79
C ILE A 130 12.40 -16.01 -12.12
N PRO A 131 11.96 -17.04 -12.88
CA PRO A 131 11.85 -18.39 -12.36
C PRO A 131 13.14 -18.81 -11.62
N TYR A 132 12.99 -19.56 -10.53
CA TYR A 132 14.12 -19.95 -9.68
C TYR A 132 15.24 -20.69 -10.46
N GLU A 133 14.84 -21.42 -11.51
CA GLU A 133 15.73 -22.13 -12.43
C GLU A 133 16.66 -21.17 -13.20
N ASP A 134 16.14 -20.02 -13.62
CA ASP A 134 16.89 -18.99 -14.34
C ASP A 134 17.75 -18.16 -13.40
N TYR A 135 17.31 -17.93 -12.16
CA TYR A 135 18.12 -17.26 -11.13
C TYR A 135 19.39 -18.06 -10.79
N GLY A 136 19.30 -19.39 -10.74
CA GLY A 136 20.45 -20.28 -10.55
C GLY A 136 21.45 -20.30 -11.72
N ALA A 137 21.04 -19.79 -12.89
CA ALA A 137 21.88 -19.71 -14.09
C ALA A 137 22.62 -18.37 -14.22
N LEU A 138 22.36 -17.39 -13.35
CA LEU A 138 23.04 -16.09 -13.38
C LEU A 138 24.53 -16.23 -13.03
N PRO A 139 25.42 -15.43 -13.67
CA PRO A 139 26.83 -15.39 -13.29
C PRO A 139 26.98 -15.04 -11.80
N LYS A 140 27.89 -15.72 -11.08
CA LYS A 140 28.11 -15.50 -9.63
C LYS A 140 28.35 -14.03 -9.24
N ALA A 141 28.98 -13.24 -10.13
CA ALA A 141 29.21 -11.82 -9.90
C ALA A 141 27.92 -10.98 -9.84
N GLU A 142 26.82 -11.47 -10.43
CA GLU A 142 25.49 -10.85 -10.40
C GLU A 142 24.62 -11.36 -9.24
N MET A 143 24.95 -12.53 -8.67
CA MET A 143 24.29 -13.08 -7.48
C MET A 143 24.73 -12.41 -6.16
N GLU A 144 25.92 -11.79 -6.13
CA GLU A 144 26.56 -11.30 -4.89
C GLU A 144 26.23 -9.84 -4.53
N SER A 145 25.12 -9.26 -5.01
CA SER A 145 24.64 -7.96 -4.51
C SER A 145 23.16 -7.99 -4.19
N PRO A 146 22.81 -8.32 -2.94
CA PRO A 146 22.26 -7.27 -2.07
C PRO A 146 22.81 -7.32 -0.63
N PRO A 147 22.80 -6.18 0.11
CA PRO A 147 23.23 -6.14 1.50
C PRO A 147 22.14 -6.73 2.41
N TYR A 148 22.09 -8.05 2.50
CA TYR A 148 21.42 -8.72 3.63
C TYR A 148 22.40 -8.77 4.79
N ASN A 149 22.13 -8.00 5.84
CA ASN A 149 22.36 -8.33 7.26
C ASN A 149 22.45 -7.07 8.11
N THR A 150 21.34 -6.37 8.33
CA THR A 150 21.05 -5.74 9.64
C THR A 150 19.54 -5.43 9.70
N TYR A 151 18.93 -5.56 10.87
CA TYR A 151 17.55 -5.12 11.21
C TYR A 151 16.42 -6.13 11.04
N HIS A 152 16.59 -7.32 11.65
CA HIS A 152 15.48 -8.26 11.89
C HIS A 152 14.63 -7.95 13.15
N GLY A 153 14.74 -6.74 13.74
CA GLY A 153 14.17 -6.45 15.07
C GLY A 153 13.02 -5.44 15.14
N ILE A 154 12.69 -4.71 14.08
CA ILE A 154 11.78 -3.54 14.16
C ILE A 154 10.44 -3.78 13.42
N VAL A 155 10.32 -4.87 12.67
CA VAL A 155 9.30 -5.04 11.62
C VAL A 155 7.95 -5.54 12.12
N ARG A 156 7.85 -6.01 13.36
CA ARG A 156 6.55 -6.46 13.93
C ARG A 156 5.59 -5.33 14.29
N GLN A 157 6.06 -4.08 14.38
CA GLN A 157 5.20 -2.97 14.84
C GLN A 157 4.58 -2.16 13.69
N LEU A 158 5.15 -2.19 12.48
CA LEU A 158 4.67 -1.42 11.32
C LEU A 158 3.77 -2.22 10.37
N ASP A 159 3.76 -3.55 10.46
CA ASP A 159 2.89 -4.44 9.67
C ASP A 159 1.40 -4.33 10.08
N LYS A 160 1.12 -3.78 11.28
CA LYS A 160 -0.24 -3.64 11.84
C LYS A 160 -1.03 -2.48 11.22
N GLU A 161 -0.38 -1.41 10.77
CA GLU A 161 -1.07 -0.23 10.19
C GLU A 161 -1.17 -0.28 8.66
N ILE A 162 -0.29 -1.03 7.98
CA ILE A 162 -0.22 -1.05 6.50
C ILE A 162 -1.10 -2.17 5.91
N ARG A 163 -1.36 -3.24 6.66
CA ARG A 163 -2.31 -4.31 6.26
C ARG A 163 -3.77 -3.85 6.18
N GLU A 164 -4.14 -2.74 6.83
CA GLU A 164 -5.53 -2.26 6.85
C GLU A 164 -5.94 -1.52 5.55
N ILE A 165 -5.01 -1.18 4.65
CA ILE A 165 -5.32 -0.41 3.41
C ILE A 165 -4.94 -1.16 2.13
N SER A 166 -4.04 -2.16 2.20
CA SER A 166 -3.62 -2.94 1.04
C SER A 166 -4.65 -4.03 0.68
N VAL A 167 -5.91 -3.64 0.43
CA VAL A 167 -6.86 -4.50 -0.29
C VAL A 167 -6.33 -4.64 -1.71
N ASP A 168 -5.71 -5.79 -1.95
CA ASP A 168 -5.13 -6.26 -3.21
C ASP A 168 -5.81 -5.69 -4.46
N ILE A 169 -5.07 -4.84 -5.19
CA ILE A 169 -5.40 -4.36 -6.54
C ILE A 169 -5.66 -5.54 -7.52
N LYS A 170 -5.24 -6.76 -7.17
CA LYS A 170 -5.56 -8.00 -7.92
C LYS A 170 -7.06 -8.33 -7.97
N LEU A 171 -7.86 -7.97 -6.96
CA LEU A 171 -9.32 -8.22 -6.97
C LEU A 171 -10.06 -7.39 -8.04
N ILE A 172 -9.49 -6.27 -8.48
CA ILE A 172 -10.10 -5.39 -9.50
C ILE A 172 -10.14 -6.07 -10.88
N ARG A 173 -9.28 -7.06 -11.15
CA ARG A 173 -9.22 -7.73 -12.47
C ARG A 173 -10.31 -8.78 -12.73
N HIS A 174 -11.06 -9.23 -11.72
CA HIS A 174 -11.98 -10.37 -11.87
C HIS A 174 -13.49 -10.08 -11.84
N GLY A 175 -13.92 -8.82 -11.77
CA GLY A 175 -15.29 -8.42 -12.16
C GLY A 175 -16.45 -8.90 -11.26
N GLN A 176 -16.19 -9.66 -10.20
CA GLN A 176 -17.17 -9.96 -9.14
C GLN A 176 -16.49 -9.85 -7.78
N LEU A 177 -16.71 -8.72 -7.10
CA LEU A 177 -16.35 -8.56 -5.70
C LEU A 177 -17.44 -9.26 -4.87
N GLU A 178 -17.12 -10.40 -4.29
CA GLU A 178 -18.02 -11.12 -3.39
C GLU A 178 -17.76 -10.73 -1.94
N LEU A 179 -18.78 -10.92 -1.10
CA LEU A 179 -18.72 -10.66 0.33
C LEU A 179 -17.70 -11.63 0.96
N TRP A 180 -16.69 -11.09 1.64
CA TRP A 180 -15.65 -11.92 2.23
C TRP A 180 -16.18 -12.55 3.52
N GLN A 181 -16.37 -13.87 3.47
CA GLN A 181 -16.71 -14.67 4.63
C GLN A 181 -15.42 -15.23 5.22
N VAL A 182 -15.12 -14.86 6.46
CA VAL A 182 -14.06 -15.53 7.22
C VAL A 182 -14.58 -16.94 7.50
N GLN A 183 -14.04 -17.93 6.79
CA GLN A 183 -14.27 -19.31 7.15
C GLN A 183 -13.58 -19.53 8.49
N ASP A 184 -14.38 -19.86 9.49
CA ASP A 184 -13.87 -20.45 10.71
C ASP A 184 -13.27 -21.80 10.28
N ASP A 185 -11.94 -21.86 10.12
CA ASP A 185 -11.22 -23.12 10.07
C ASP A 185 -11.49 -23.83 11.39
N LYS A 186 -12.56 -24.62 11.39
CA LYS A 186 -12.88 -25.61 12.40
C LYS A 186 -11.94 -26.78 12.20
N SER A 187 -10.64 -26.58 12.38
CA SER A 187 -9.85 -27.68 12.92
C SER A 187 -10.20 -27.72 14.40
N ASP A 188 -11.35 -28.34 14.71
CA ASP A 188 -11.74 -28.81 16.04
C ASP A 188 -10.81 -29.97 16.47
N ASP A 189 -9.51 -29.88 16.17
CA ASP A 189 -8.52 -30.79 16.72
C ASP A 189 -8.07 -30.16 18.04
N ASP A 190 -8.74 -30.60 19.10
CA ASP A 190 -8.40 -30.44 20.51
C ASP A 190 -6.97 -30.95 20.78
N ASP A 191 -5.94 -30.23 20.32
CA ASP A 191 -4.60 -30.40 20.84
C ASP A 191 -4.56 -29.72 22.22
N GLU A 192 -4.92 -30.49 23.25
CA GLU A 192 -4.83 -30.20 24.70
C GLU A 192 -3.40 -29.80 25.18
N LYS A 193 -2.49 -29.45 24.25
CA LYS A 193 -1.09 -29.11 24.48
C LYS A 193 -0.68 -27.73 23.95
N GLU A 194 -1.58 -26.92 23.41
CA GLU A 194 -1.23 -25.53 23.12
C GLU A 194 -1.09 -24.73 24.43
N ASP A 195 0.02 -23.99 24.54
CA ASP A 195 0.26 -23.08 25.64
C ASP A 195 -0.82 -21.97 25.65
N GLU A 196 -1.15 -21.44 26.83
CA GLU A 196 -2.16 -20.38 26.99
C GLU A 196 -1.87 -19.15 26.11
N LEU A 197 -0.58 -18.85 25.92
CA LEU A 197 -0.06 -17.81 25.05
C LEU A 197 -0.42 -18.03 23.57
N ASP A 198 -0.38 -19.26 23.08
CA ASP A 198 -0.67 -19.59 21.67
C ASP A 198 -2.18 -19.47 21.40
N ARG A 199 -3.01 -19.90 22.36
CA ARG A 199 -4.48 -19.74 22.27
C ARG A 199 -4.91 -18.29 22.24
N GLU A 200 -4.27 -17.41 23.01
CA GLU A 200 -4.57 -15.97 23.00
C GLU A 200 -4.18 -15.32 21.67
N GLN A 201 -2.99 -15.64 21.16
CA GLN A 201 -2.54 -15.16 19.85
C GLN A 201 -3.48 -15.62 18.72
N PHE A 202 -3.93 -16.88 18.75
CA PHE A 202 -4.87 -17.40 17.77
C PHE A 202 -6.22 -16.67 17.81
N LYS A 203 -6.76 -16.44 19.01
CA LYS A 203 -7.99 -15.64 19.19
C LYS A 203 -7.83 -14.22 18.68
N ALA A 204 -6.69 -13.57 18.95
CA ALA A 204 -6.40 -12.23 18.46
C ALA A 204 -6.36 -12.19 16.92
N MET A 205 -5.64 -13.11 16.27
CA MET A 205 -5.60 -13.22 14.81
C MET A 205 -6.98 -13.46 14.20
N LYS A 206 -7.81 -14.31 14.82
CA LYS A 206 -9.18 -14.58 14.33
C LYS A 206 -10.06 -13.33 14.40
N ARG A 207 -9.98 -12.55 15.48
CA ARG A 207 -10.70 -11.26 15.61
C ARG A 207 -10.24 -10.25 14.57
N GLU A 208 -8.92 -10.17 14.35
CA GLU A 208 -8.35 -9.28 13.34
C GLU A 208 -8.85 -9.63 11.94
N ARG A 209 -8.81 -10.91 11.54
CA ARG A 209 -9.36 -11.35 10.24
C ARG A 209 -10.84 -11.00 10.09
N LYS A 210 -11.63 -11.18 11.15
CA LYS A 210 -13.04 -10.78 11.17
C LYS A 210 -13.22 -9.29 10.97
N HIS A 211 -12.44 -8.47 11.67
CA HIS A 211 -12.45 -7.01 11.51
C HIS A 211 -12.13 -6.60 10.08
N VAL A 212 -11.06 -7.15 9.49
CA VAL A 212 -10.68 -6.85 8.09
C VAL A 212 -11.79 -7.26 7.12
N ALA A 213 -12.42 -8.42 7.33
CA ALA A 213 -13.57 -8.82 6.52
C ALA A 213 -14.76 -7.87 6.68
N ASP A 214 -15.06 -7.42 7.90
CA ASP A 214 -16.15 -6.47 8.14
C ASP A 214 -15.86 -5.09 7.50
N VAL A 215 -14.61 -4.61 7.54
CA VAL A 215 -14.14 -3.42 6.81
C VAL A 215 -14.40 -3.60 5.31
N TYR A 216 -13.86 -4.66 4.70
CA TYR A 216 -14.03 -4.94 3.27
C TYR A 216 -15.51 -5.03 2.87
N ASN A 217 -16.32 -5.74 3.64
CA ASN A 217 -17.76 -5.88 3.39
C ASN A 217 -18.51 -4.55 3.54
N THR A 218 -18.01 -3.63 4.37
CA THR A 218 -18.54 -2.25 4.46
C THR A 218 -18.35 -1.53 3.14
N TYR A 219 -17.16 -1.59 2.52
CA TYR A 219 -16.92 -0.99 1.20
C TYR A 219 -17.91 -1.52 0.15
N LEU A 220 -18.14 -2.83 0.12
CA LEU A 220 -19.07 -3.45 -0.83
C LEU A 220 -20.52 -2.98 -0.62
N ARG A 221 -20.99 -2.94 0.64
CA ARG A 221 -22.34 -2.45 0.98
C ARG A 221 -22.58 -1.02 0.52
N HIS A 222 -21.54 -0.19 0.54
CA HIS A 222 -21.60 1.21 0.11
C HIS A 222 -21.31 1.40 -1.38
N GLY A 223 -21.30 0.34 -2.19
CA GLY A 223 -21.31 0.46 -3.65
C GLY A 223 -19.93 0.62 -4.30
N TRP A 224 -18.85 0.24 -3.60
CA TRP A 224 -17.52 0.14 -4.21
C TRP A 224 -17.56 -0.91 -5.34
N LEU A 225 -17.16 -0.64 -6.60
CA LEU A 225 -16.35 0.45 -7.19
C LEU A 225 -17.13 1.53 -7.97
N ASP A 226 -18.45 1.52 -8.05
CA ASP A 226 -19.21 2.37 -8.99
C ASP A 226 -19.96 3.50 -8.29
N HIS A 227 -21.13 3.20 -7.72
CA HIS A 227 -21.97 4.15 -6.98
C HIS A 227 -21.55 4.26 -5.51
N PHE A 228 -20.27 4.57 -5.27
CA PHE A 228 -19.69 4.55 -3.93
C PHE A 228 -20.19 5.70 -3.04
N ASP A 229 -20.96 5.37 -2.00
CA ASP A 229 -21.34 6.31 -0.93
C ASP A 229 -20.18 6.50 0.04
N LYS A 230 -19.29 7.42 -0.32
CA LYS A 230 -18.07 7.71 0.45
C LYS A 230 -18.36 8.16 1.88
N GLU A 231 -19.35 9.01 2.09
CA GLU A 231 -19.68 9.55 3.42
C GLU A 231 -20.40 8.51 4.29
N GLY A 232 -21.33 7.75 3.69
CA GLY A 232 -21.98 6.62 4.36
C GLY A 232 -20.96 5.56 4.79
N CYS A 233 -20.05 5.19 3.89
CA CYS A 233 -18.98 4.23 4.18
C CYS A 233 -18.07 4.74 5.30
N LYS A 234 -17.63 6.00 5.25
CA LYS A 234 -16.80 6.61 6.29
C LYS A 234 -17.46 6.56 7.66
N ALA A 235 -18.75 6.90 7.73
CA ALA A 235 -19.49 6.91 8.98
C ALA A 235 -19.65 5.49 9.57
N GLU A 236 -19.81 4.47 8.74
CA GLU A 236 -19.91 3.08 9.18
C GLU A 236 -18.55 2.52 9.63
N LEU A 237 -17.47 2.79 8.88
CA LEU A 237 -16.12 2.40 9.27
C LEU A 237 -15.72 3.03 10.61
N LEU A 238 -16.05 4.30 10.84
CA LEU A 238 -15.79 4.94 12.13
C LEU A 238 -16.53 4.27 13.29
N LYS A 239 -17.76 3.76 13.08
CA LYS A 239 -18.48 2.98 14.09
C LYS A 239 -17.89 1.59 14.28
N LEU A 240 -17.26 1.03 13.25
CA LEU A 240 -16.61 -0.27 13.29
C LEU A 240 -15.32 -0.19 14.12
N GLU A 241 -14.46 0.80 13.85
CA GLU A 241 -13.25 1.04 14.65
C GLU A 241 -13.57 1.32 16.11
N LYS A 242 -14.56 2.17 16.41
CA LYS A 242 -14.98 2.42 17.79
C LYS A 242 -15.44 1.17 18.55
N ARG A 243 -16.01 0.19 17.84
CA ARG A 243 -16.40 -1.09 18.45
C ARG A 243 -15.18 -1.97 18.71
N LYS A 244 -14.26 -2.06 17.74
CA LYS A 244 -12.98 -2.76 17.92
C LYS A 244 -12.19 -2.21 19.10
N ASP A 245 -12.05 -0.88 19.20
CA ASP A 245 -11.35 -0.23 20.31
C ASP A 245 -12.00 -0.54 21.66
N ALA A 246 -13.34 -0.52 21.73
CA ALA A 246 -14.07 -0.87 22.95
C ALA A 246 -13.89 -2.34 23.34
N ASP A 247 -13.95 -3.25 22.36
CA ASP A 247 -13.74 -4.68 22.57
C ASP A 247 -12.30 -5.00 23.01
N GLU A 248 -11.30 -4.34 22.42
CA GLU A 248 -9.88 -4.44 22.81
C GLU A 248 -9.66 -3.89 24.23
N MET A 249 -10.25 -2.75 24.57
CA MET A 249 -10.16 -2.15 25.90
C MET A 249 -10.79 -3.05 26.97
N GLN A 250 -11.96 -3.63 26.69
CA GLN A 250 -12.61 -4.57 27.61
C GLN A 250 -11.73 -5.80 27.86
N GLN A 251 -11.10 -6.34 26.81
CA GLN A 251 -10.21 -7.49 26.94
C GLN A 251 -8.96 -7.17 27.77
N MET A 252 -8.35 -6.00 27.57
CA MET A 252 -7.21 -5.57 28.38
C MET A 252 -7.58 -5.45 29.86
N ALA A 253 -8.80 -4.99 30.17
CA ALA A 253 -9.31 -4.92 31.54
C ALA A 253 -9.56 -6.31 32.14
N GLU A 254 -10.11 -7.25 31.35
CA GLU A 254 -10.35 -8.63 31.78
C GLU A 254 -9.04 -9.41 32.00
N ALA A 255 -8.01 -9.16 31.18
CA ALA A 255 -6.70 -9.81 31.28
C ALA A 255 -5.82 -9.24 32.41
N ASN A 256 -6.12 -8.03 32.90
CA ASN A 256 -5.40 -7.41 34.02
C ASN A 256 -6.37 -6.88 35.09
N PRO A 257 -7.01 -7.77 35.87
CA PRO A 257 -8.00 -7.38 36.87
C PRO A 257 -7.41 -6.53 38.01
N ASP A 258 -6.09 -6.57 38.21
CA ASP A 258 -5.39 -5.81 39.23
C ASP A 258 -5.06 -4.37 38.80
N ALA A 259 -5.29 -3.99 37.54
CA ALA A 259 -5.07 -2.63 37.06
C ALA A 259 -5.90 -1.58 37.82
N ALA A 260 -7.10 -1.97 38.30
CA ALA A 260 -7.98 -1.11 39.09
C ALA A 260 -7.62 -1.03 40.58
N LEU A 261 -6.64 -1.81 41.06
CA LEU A 261 -6.20 -1.83 42.47
C LEU A 261 -5.09 -0.81 42.77
N PHE A 262 -4.56 -0.12 41.75
CA PHE A 262 -3.45 0.84 41.87
C PHE A 262 -3.83 2.31 41.60
N ASP A 263 -5.11 2.61 41.45
CA ASP A 263 -5.66 3.98 41.34
C ASP A 263 -6.08 4.56 42.70
#